data_AF-A0A829LY52-F1
#
_entry.id   AF-A0A829LY52-F1
#
_cell.length_a   1.000
_cell.length_b   1.000
_cell.length_c   1.000
_cell.angle_alpha   90.00
_cell.angle_beta   90.00
_cell.angle_gamma   90.00
#
_symmetry.space_group_name_H-M   'P 1'
#
loop_
_entity.id
_entity.type
_entity.pdbx_description
1 polymer ?
#
loop_
_entity_poly.entity_id
_entity_poly.type
_entity_poly.pdbx_seq_one_letter_code
_entity_poly.pdbx_strand_id
1 'polypeptide(L)'
;MAKEINILYISLSGNTRDFVRRLTDYYQDLGVVVNSINVREKPDRQKLTAPFVTILPAFLNGGNGRDNGYSEILSPALGHYLAYEGNYHRCYGIIGSGNRNFNRQFALTAKQYAKRFGFPYLTDFELRGSDNDITRIGQLLLERSQAFEEEQA
;
A
#
# COMPACT_ATOMS: atom_id res chain seq x y z
N MET A 1 20.64 13.81 6.30
CA MET A 1 19.53 13.82 5.32
C MET A 1 18.23 13.74 6.11
N ALA A 2 17.16 14.42 5.67
CA ALA A 2 15.86 14.25 6.32
C ALA A 2 15.40 12.80 6.14
N LYS A 3 14.68 12.23 7.13
CA LYS A 3 14.12 10.88 6.99
C LYS A 3 12.93 10.98 6.04
N GLU A 4 12.87 10.10 5.05
CA GLU A 4 11.82 10.10 4.03
C GLU A 4 11.02 8.79 4.04
N ILE A 5 9.73 8.88 3.75
CA ILE A 5 8.86 7.72 3.52
C ILE A 5 8.20 7.88 2.15
N ASN A 6 8.51 6.95 1.24
CA ASN A 6 7.91 6.92 -0.10
C ASN A 6 6.72 5.95 -0.11
N ILE A 7 5.58 6.38 -0.67
CA ILE A 7 4.33 5.63 -0.69
C ILE A 7 3.81 5.53 -2.14
N LEU A 8 3.67 4.31 -2.64
CA LEU A 8 2.98 4.03 -3.91
C LEU A 8 1.59 3.46 -3.61
N TYR A 9 0.51 4.14 -4.00
CA TYR A 9 -0.83 3.68 -3.67
C TYR A 9 -1.83 3.87 -4.80
N ILE A 10 -3.00 3.25 -4.66
CA ILE A 10 -4.16 3.55 -5.50
C ILE A 10 -5.36 3.92 -4.63
N SER A 11 -6.09 4.95 -5.04
CA SER A 11 -7.36 5.33 -4.41
C SER A 11 -8.44 5.59 -5.46
N LEU A 12 -9.53 4.82 -5.40
CA LEU A 12 -10.66 4.95 -6.32
C LEU A 12 -11.78 5.84 -5.75
N SER A 13 -12.12 5.66 -4.47
CA SER A 13 -13.23 6.37 -3.81
C SER A 13 -12.77 7.36 -2.73
N GLY A 14 -11.45 7.50 -2.51
CA GLY A 14 -10.88 8.49 -1.60
C GLY A 14 -10.42 7.95 -0.24
N ASN A 15 -10.88 6.77 0.20
CA ASN A 15 -10.50 6.21 1.51
C ASN A 15 -8.98 6.07 1.69
N THR A 16 -8.28 5.41 0.74
CA THR A 16 -6.82 5.27 0.80
C THR A 16 -6.11 6.62 0.70
N ARG A 17 -6.67 7.56 -0.07
CA ARG A 17 -6.12 8.92 -0.19
C ARG A 17 -6.22 9.68 1.13
N ASP A 18 -7.34 9.57 1.84
CA ASP A 18 -7.50 10.18 3.16
C ASP A 18 -6.56 9.56 4.20
N PHE A 19 -6.40 8.23 4.17
CA PHE A 19 -5.41 7.55 5.02
C PHE A 19 -3.99 8.06 4.77
N VAL A 20 -3.56 8.12 3.50
CA VAL A 20 -2.24 8.63 3.13
C VAL A 20 -2.06 10.08 3.57
N ARG A 21 -3.08 10.94 3.41
CA ARG A 21 -3.03 12.33 3.88
C ARG A 21 -2.82 12.41 5.39
N ARG A 22 -3.62 11.69 6.19
CA ARG A 22 -3.46 11.69 7.66
C ARG A 22 -2.13 11.08 8.12
N LEU A 23 -1.62 10.11 7.37
CA LEU A 23 -0.30 9.55 7.64
C LEU A 23 0.81 10.57 7.34
N THR A 24 0.66 11.37 6.30
CA THR A 24 1.56 12.52 6.03
C THR A 24 1.52 13.53 7.16
N ASP A 25 0.33 13.89 7.66
CA ASP A 25 0.19 14.83 8.79
C ASP A 25 0.92 14.27 10.04
N TYR A 26 0.73 12.97 10.34
CA TYR A 26 1.43 12.28 11.44
C TYR A 26 2.97 12.35 11.30
N TYR A 27 3.49 12.17 10.08
CA TYR A 27 4.93 12.22 9.84
C TYR A 27 5.51 13.63 9.86
N GLN A 28 4.72 14.64 9.48
CA GLN A 28 5.11 16.04 9.55
C GLN A 28 5.47 16.44 10.98
N ASP A 29 4.68 16.01 11.97
CA ASP A 29 4.95 16.25 13.39
C ASP A 29 6.25 15.58 13.88
N LEU A 30 6.71 14.55 13.18
CA LEU A 30 7.95 13.82 13.47
C LEU A 30 9.15 14.31 12.64
N GLY A 31 8.95 15.34 11.80
CA GLY A 31 10.01 15.84 10.90
C GLY A 31 10.39 14.86 9.78
N VAL A 32 9.49 13.95 9.42
CA VAL A 32 9.67 12.96 8.35
C VAL A 32 8.94 13.43 7.09
N VAL A 33 9.62 13.43 5.94
CA VAL A 33 9.03 13.84 4.67
C VAL A 33 8.31 12.66 4.02
N VAL A 34 7.07 12.86 3.57
CA VAL A 34 6.34 11.84 2.81
C VAL A 34 6.25 12.20 1.35
N ASN A 35 6.76 11.32 0.49
CA ASN A 35 6.55 11.39 -0.95
C ASN A 35 5.51 10.33 -1.33
N SER A 36 4.39 10.74 -1.93
CA SER A 36 3.34 9.78 -2.33
C SER A 36 2.95 9.88 -3.80
N ILE A 37 2.64 8.74 -4.39
CA ILE A 37 2.18 8.60 -5.77
C ILE A 37 0.86 7.83 -5.77
N ASN A 38 -0.22 8.51 -6.15
CA ASN A 38 -1.46 7.85 -6.52
C ASN A 38 -1.37 7.39 -7.98
N VAL A 39 -1.26 6.09 -8.23
CA VAL A 39 -1.12 5.54 -9.58
C VAL A 39 -2.33 5.82 -10.48
N ARG A 40 -3.49 6.14 -9.89
CA ARG A 40 -4.65 6.57 -10.67
C ARG A 40 -4.46 7.96 -11.27
N GLU A 41 -3.80 8.86 -10.55
CA GLU A 41 -3.58 10.25 -10.96
C GLU A 41 -2.28 10.40 -11.78
N LYS A 42 -1.35 9.44 -11.65
CA LYS A 42 -0.13 9.33 -12.44
C LYS A 42 -0.12 8.03 -13.24
N PRO A 43 -0.87 7.96 -14.36
CA PRO A 43 -0.99 6.73 -15.15
C PRO A 43 0.33 6.32 -15.81
N ASP A 44 1.20 7.29 -16.08
CA ASP A 44 2.54 7.05 -16.59
C ASP A 44 3.43 6.46 -15.50
N ARG A 45 3.92 5.26 -15.77
CA ARG A 45 4.79 4.51 -14.86
C ARG A 45 6.20 5.04 -14.97
N GLN A 46 6.80 5.36 -13.84
CA GLN A 46 8.21 5.73 -13.75
C GLN A 46 8.99 4.67 -13.00
N LYS A 47 10.28 4.57 -13.31
CA LYS A 47 11.21 3.76 -12.54
C LYS A 47 11.40 4.41 -11.17
N LEU A 48 11.14 3.66 -10.12
CA LEU A 48 11.35 4.07 -8.74
C LEU A 48 12.78 3.67 -8.35
N THR A 49 13.53 4.61 -7.78
CA THR A 49 14.91 4.41 -7.35
C THR A 49 15.06 4.40 -5.83
N ALA A 50 14.14 5.05 -5.10
CA ALA A 50 14.08 5.01 -3.65
C ALA A 50 13.24 3.81 -3.14
N PRO A 51 13.55 3.26 -1.97
CA PRO A 51 12.68 2.30 -1.28
C PRO A 51 11.29 2.88 -1.00
N PHE A 52 10.25 2.06 -1.08
CA PHE A 52 8.86 2.50 -0.85
C PHE A 52 7.97 1.42 -0.25
N VAL A 53 6.88 1.84 0.40
CA VAL A 53 5.74 0.97 0.76
C VAL A 53 4.65 1.10 -0.28
N THR A 54 3.87 0.04 -0.49
CA THR A 54 2.64 0.13 -1.27
C THR A 54 1.36 -0.05 -0.44
N ILE A 55 0.31 0.72 -0.77
CA ILE A 55 -1.00 0.62 -0.11
C ILE A 55 -2.07 0.29 -1.15
N LEU A 56 -2.76 -0.84 -0.94
CA LEU A 56 -3.70 -1.42 -1.89
C LEU A 56 -5.09 -1.65 -1.28
N PRO A 57 -6.12 -0.90 -1.69
CA PRO A 57 -7.51 -1.24 -1.37
C PRO A 57 -7.96 -2.51 -2.11
N ALA A 58 -8.73 -3.36 -1.46
CA ALA A 58 -9.29 -4.56 -2.06
C ALA A 58 -10.54 -4.23 -2.88
N PHE A 59 -10.48 -4.45 -4.20
CA PHE A 59 -11.62 -4.41 -5.12
C PHE A 59 -11.71 -5.73 -5.89
N LEU A 60 -12.49 -6.66 -5.36
CA LEU A 60 -12.67 -8.00 -5.90
C LEU A 60 -14.04 -8.15 -6.56
N ASN A 61 -14.13 -9.01 -7.57
CA ASN A 61 -15.41 -9.51 -8.06
C ASN A 61 -16.16 -10.13 -6.89
N GLY A 62 -17.39 -9.70 -6.63
CA GLY A 62 -18.27 -10.39 -5.71
C GLY A 62 -18.54 -11.82 -6.22
N GLY A 63 -18.86 -12.73 -5.30
CA GLY A 63 -19.35 -14.04 -5.70
C GLY A 63 -20.74 -13.95 -6.33
N ASN A 64 -21.05 -14.87 -7.25
CA ASN A 64 -22.37 -15.03 -7.87
C ASN A 64 -23.27 -16.03 -7.09
N GLY A 65 -22.92 -16.34 -5.84
CA GLY A 65 -23.56 -17.37 -5.03
C GLY A 65 -23.12 -18.82 -5.32
N ARG A 66 -22.28 -19.05 -6.34
CA ARG A 66 -21.64 -20.35 -6.64
C ARG A 66 -20.11 -20.29 -6.51
N ASP A 67 -19.51 -19.20 -6.96
CA ASP A 67 -18.07 -18.96 -6.86
C ASP A 67 -17.79 -17.85 -5.85
N ASN A 68 -16.74 -18.01 -5.06
CA ASN A 68 -16.18 -16.89 -4.31
C ASN A 68 -15.33 -16.07 -5.27
N GLY A 69 -15.84 -14.93 -5.73
CA GLY A 69 -15.06 -14.04 -6.59
C GLY A 69 -13.82 -13.52 -5.84
N TYR A 70 -12.64 -13.90 -6.32
CA TYR A 70 -11.34 -13.50 -5.74
C TYR A 70 -10.46 -12.74 -6.74
N SER A 71 -11.00 -12.44 -7.92
CA SER A 71 -10.29 -11.72 -8.98
C SER A 71 -10.35 -10.22 -8.73
N GLU A 72 -9.18 -9.58 -8.76
CA GLU A 72 -9.02 -8.13 -8.76
C GLU A 72 -9.61 -7.53 -10.05
N ILE A 73 -10.38 -6.45 -9.94
CA ILE A 73 -10.99 -5.80 -11.11
C ILE A 73 -10.52 -4.35 -11.28
N LEU A 74 -10.41 -3.59 -10.18
CA LEU A 74 -10.34 -2.12 -10.26
C LEU A 74 -8.98 -1.53 -9.88
N SER A 75 -8.01 -2.34 -9.46
CA SER A 75 -6.67 -1.90 -9.08
C SER A 75 -5.47 -2.52 -9.84
N PRO A 76 -5.61 -3.14 -11.03
CA PRO A 76 -4.46 -3.77 -11.72
C PRO A 76 -3.37 -2.76 -12.12
N ALA A 77 -3.72 -1.47 -12.22
CA ALA A 77 -2.76 -0.40 -12.49
C ALA A 77 -1.60 -0.37 -11.47
N LEU A 78 -1.87 -0.66 -10.19
CA LEU A 78 -0.84 -0.72 -9.17
C LEU A 78 0.11 -1.91 -9.43
N GLY A 79 -0.44 -3.08 -9.78
CA GLY A 79 0.36 -4.26 -10.13
C GLY A 79 1.24 -4.02 -11.35
N HIS A 80 0.74 -3.33 -12.37
CA HIS A 80 1.55 -2.92 -13.52
C HIS A 80 2.66 -1.94 -13.13
N TYR A 81 2.38 -0.99 -12.22
CA TYR A 81 3.38 -0.05 -11.71
C TYR A 81 4.49 -0.74 -10.93
N LEU A 82 4.14 -1.73 -10.10
CA LEU A 82 5.09 -2.55 -9.35
C LEU A 82 5.96 -3.40 -10.27
N ALA A 83 5.39 -3.98 -11.33
CA ALA A 83 6.14 -4.81 -12.28
C ALA A 83 7.07 -3.98 -13.20
N TYR A 84 6.69 -2.75 -13.50
CA TYR A 84 7.44 -1.87 -14.41
C TYR A 84 8.87 -1.64 -13.93
N GLU A 85 9.86 -1.89 -14.79
CA GLU A 85 11.29 -1.72 -14.51
C GLU A 85 11.76 -2.43 -13.21
N GLY A 86 11.05 -3.47 -12.77
CA GLY A 86 11.38 -4.18 -11.54
C GLY A 86 11.17 -3.35 -10.26
N ASN A 87 10.28 -2.34 -10.29
CA ASN A 87 10.01 -1.47 -9.13
C ASN A 87 9.72 -2.26 -7.84
N TYR A 88 9.07 -3.42 -7.93
CA TYR A 88 8.77 -4.29 -6.80
C TYR A 88 10.00 -4.70 -5.99
N HIS A 89 11.21 -4.73 -6.57
CA HIS A 89 12.44 -5.00 -5.83
C HIS A 89 12.78 -3.94 -4.77
N ARG A 90 12.22 -2.72 -4.89
CA ARG A 90 12.40 -1.63 -3.92
C ARG A 90 11.20 -1.49 -2.97
N CYS A 91 10.21 -2.38 -3.11
CA CYS A 91 9.05 -2.36 -2.25
C CYS A 91 9.36 -3.13 -0.96
N TYR A 92 9.46 -2.44 0.16
CA TYR A 92 9.76 -3.07 1.45
C TYR A 92 8.52 -3.69 2.13
N GLY A 93 7.35 -3.56 1.52
CA GLY A 93 6.14 -4.26 1.93
C GLY A 93 4.85 -3.63 1.41
N ILE A 94 3.75 -4.33 1.66
CA ILE A 94 2.40 -3.92 1.26
C ILE A 94 1.44 -3.82 2.45
N ILE A 95 0.58 -2.80 2.42
CA ILE A 95 -0.52 -2.60 3.36
C ILE A 95 -1.84 -2.76 2.60
N GLY A 96 -2.76 -3.54 3.18
CA GLY A 96 -4.10 -3.73 2.63
C GLY A 96 -5.12 -2.76 3.22
N SER A 97 -5.98 -2.18 2.39
CA SER A 97 -7.22 -1.54 2.83
C SER A 97 -8.43 -2.38 2.39
N GLY A 98 -9.49 -2.42 3.19
CA GLY A 98 -10.69 -3.17 2.83
C GLY A 98 -11.89 -2.82 3.70
N ASN A 99 -12.94 -3.63 3.60
CA ASN A 99 -14.13 -3.54 4.45
C ASN A 99 -14.37 -4.91 5.09
N ARG A 100 -14.48 -4.96 6.42
CA ARG A 100 -14.57 -6.20 7.18
C ARG A 100 -15.87 -6.95 6.93
N ASN A 101 -16.89 -6.28 6.40
CA ASN A 101 -18.13 -6.92 5.92
C ASN A 101 -17.87 -7.98 4.83
N PHE A 102 -16.72 -7.93 4.15
CA PHE A 102 -16.31 -8.94 3.17
C PHE A 102 -15.59 -10.16 3.79
N ASN A 103 -15.50 -10.24 5.12
CA ASN A 103 -14.98 -11.39 5.87
C ASN A 103 -13.64 -11.92 5.31
N ARG A 104 -13.60 -13.14 4.76
CA ARG A 104 -12.37 -13.77 4.24
C ARG A 104 -11.71 -13.01 3.08
N GLN A 105 -12.43 -12.11 2.43
CA GLN A 105 -11.94 -11.29 1.33
C GLN A 105 -11.34 -9.95 1.82
N PHE A 106 -11.45 -9.64 3.10
CA PHE A 106 -10.88 -8.44 3.68
C PHE A 106 -9.35 -8.37 3.44
N ALA A 107 -8.92 -7.29 2.78
CA ALA A 107 -7.53 -7.02 2.39
C ALA A 107 -6.86 -8.12 1.54
N LEU A 108 -7.65 -9.00 0.89
CA LEU A 108 -7.12 -10.19 0.22
C LEU A 108 -6.18 -9.84 -0.96
N THR A 109 -6.47 -8.78 -1.72
CA THR A 109 -5.65 -8.38 -2.87
C THR A 109 -4.21 -8.03 -2.47
N ALA A 110 -4.02 -7.41 -1.31
CA ALA A 110 -2.69 -7.11 -0.77
C ALA A 110 -1.90 -8.40 -0.46
N LYS A 111 -2.56 -9.42 0.10
CA LYS A 111 -1.95 -10.74 0.36
C LYS A 111 -1.59 -11.46 -0.93
N GLN A 112 -2.43 -11.35 -1.96
CA GLN A 112 -2.13 -11.88 -3.30
C GLN A 112 -0.89 -11.20 -3.91
N TYR A 113 -0.76 -9.88 -3.76
CA TYR A 113 0.39 -9.13 -4.26
C TYR A 113 1.68 -9.44 -3.52
N ALA A 114 1.63 -9.57 -2.19
CA ALA A 114 2.77 -10.03 -1.40
C ALA A 114 3.28 -11.39 -1.91
N LYS A 115 2.37 -12.34 -2.16
CA LYS A 115 2.74 -13.64 -2.74
C LYS A 115 3.30 -13.52 -4.16
N ARG A 116 2.71 -12.67 -5.00
CA ARG A 116 3.11 -12.50 -6.41
C ARG A 116 4.49 -11.89 -6.56
N PHE A 117 4.81 -10.88 -5.77
CA PHE A 117 6.02 -10.06 -5.93
C PHE A 117 7.12 -10.37 -4.89
N GLY A 118 6.82 -11.15 -3.84
CA GLY A 118 7.81 -11.61 -2.87
C GLY A 118 8.12 -10.64 -1.73
N PHE A 119 7.57 -9.42 -1.73
CA PHE A 119 7.68 -8.50 -0.60
C PHE A 119 6.68 -8.86 0.53
N PRO A 120 6.95 -8.47 1.79
CA PRO A 120 6.11 -8.85 2.92
C PRO A 120 4.76 -8.12 2.93
N TYR A 121 3.72 -8.82 3.36
CA TYR A 121 2.47 -8.20 3.78
C TYR A 121 2.65 -7.67 5.20
N LEU A 122 2.58 -6.35 5.37
CA LEU A 122 2.90 -5.70 6.64
C LEU A 122 1.70 -5.69 7.59
N THR A 123 0.56 -5.21 7.10
CA THR A 123 -0.67 -5.04 7.90
C THR A 123 -1.86 -4.62 7.02
N ASP A 124 -3.04 -4.51 7.64
CA ASP A 124 -4.24 -3.89 7.09
C ASP A 124 -4.82 -2.74 7.94
N PHE A 125 -5.78 -2.03 7.33
CA PHE A 125 -6.75 -1.15 7.97
C PHE A 125 -8.11 -1.20 7.25
N GLU A 126 -9.18 -0.76 7.92
CA GLU A 126 -10.54 -0.74 7.37
C GLU A 126 -10.91 0.63 6.81
N LEU A 127 -11.48 0.65 5.59
CA LEU A 127 -11.94 1.84 4.88
C LEU A 127 -10.84 2.92 4.85
N ARG A 128 -11.08 4.06 5.52
CA ARG A 128 -10.13 5.16 5.63
C ARG A 128 -9.11 4.99 6.76
N GLY A 129 -9.25 3.98 7.62
CA GLY A 129 -8.45 3.75 8.83
C GLY A 129 -8.91 4.59 10.02
N SER A 130 -8.62 4.12 11.23
CA SER A 130 -8.77 4.86 12.49
C SER A 130 -7.51 5.67 12.83
N ASP A 131 -7.54 6.47 13.89
CA ASP A 131 -6.34 7.18 14.36
C ASP A 131 -5.31 6.20 14.96
N ASN A 132 -5.80 5.14 15.62
CA ASN A 132 -4.94 4.03 16.06
C ASN A 132 -4.21 3.36 14.88
N ASP A 133 -4.87 3.24 13.72
CA ASP A 133 -4.22 2.73 12.51
C ASP A 133 -3.11 3.67 12.03
N ILE A 134 -3.32 4.99 12.09
CA ILE A 134 -2.29 5.97 11.71
C ILE A 134 -1.05 5.82 12.59
N THR A 135 -1.20 5.81 13.91
CA THR A 135 -0.07 5.66 14.85
C THR A 135 0.65 4.33 14.66
N ARG A 136 -0.10 3.22 14.64
CA ARG A 136 0.45 1.86 14.52
C ARG A 136 1.19 1.65 13.20
N ILE A 137 0.60 2.10 12.09
CA ILE A 137 1.19 1.93 10.75
C ILE A 137 2.36 2.90 10.56
N GLY A 138 2.25 4.13 11.05
CA GLY A 138 3.34 5.11 11.00
C GLY A 138 4.62 4.61 11.68
N GLN A 139 4.50 4.07 12.90
CA GLN A 139 5.65 3.48 13.61
C GLN A 139 6.23 2.28 12.84
N LEU A 140 5.38 1.35 12.41
CA LEU A 140 5.78 0.16 11.66
C LEU A 140 6.58 0.52 10.39
N LEU A 141 6.17 1.54 9.65
CA LEU A 141 6.83 1.93 8.42
C LEU A 141 8.20 2.58 8.65
N LEU A 142 8.40 3.31 9.75
CA LEU A 142 9.71 3.84 10.12
C LEU A 142 10.72 2.72 10.41
N GLU A 143 10.27 1.66 11.08
CA GLU A 143 11.08 0.48 11.40
C GLU A 143 11.37 -0.34 10.14
N ARG A 144 10.35 -0.62 9.33
CA ARG A 144 10.48 -1.43 8.11
C ARG A 144 11.30 -0.75 7.02
N SER A 145 11.18 0.56 6.86
CA SER A 145 11.99 1.31 5.89
C SER A 145 13.47 1.25 6.26
N GLN A 146 13.79 1.41 7.54
CA GLN A 146 15.17 1.34 8.02
C GLN A 146 15.76 -0.07 7.88
N ALA A 147 15.03 -1.10 8.31
CA ALA A 147 15.49 -2.48 8.19
C ALA A 147 15.75 -2.87 6.72
N PHE A 148 14.90 -2.41 5.80
CA PHE A 148 15.09 -2.65 4.38
C PHE A 148 16.35 -1.97 3.83
N GLU A 149 16.65 -0.74 4.24
CA GLU A 149 17.88 -0.05 3.82
C GLU A 149 19.13 -0.77 4.33
N GLU A 150 19.10 -1.27 5.57
CA GLU A 150 20.18 -2.08 6.16
C GLU A 150 20.38 -3.42 5.44
N GLU A 151 19.30 -4.07 4.98
CA GLU A 151 19.35 -5.32 4.20
C GLU A 151 19.93 -5.13 2.78
N GLN A 152 19.92 -3.90 2.25
CA GLN A 152 20.42 -3.57 0.91
C GLN A 152 21.84 -2.97 0.91
N ALA A 153 22.40 -2.68 2.09
CA ALA A 153 23.75 -2.14 2.27
C ALA A 153 24.82 -3.24 2.22
#